data_AF-A0A5M8SAJ7-F1
#
_entry.id   AF-A0A5M8SAJ7-F1
#
_cell.length_a   1.000
_cell.length_b   1.000
_cell.length_c   1.000
_cell.angle_alpha   90.00
_cell.angle_beta   90.00
_cell.angle_gamma   90.00
#
_symmetry.space_group_name_H-M   'P 1'
#
loop_
_entity.id
_entity.type
_entity.pdbx_description
1 polymer ?
#
loop_
_entity_poly.entity_id
_entity_poly.type
_entity_poly.pdbx_seq_one_letter_code
_entity_poly.pdbx_strand_id
1 'polypeptide(L)'
;MIDATRGVVVDRILLRDVAHGFHAAFSRDGRLGVVAQLHPKNLVPLAHLEHGGAFADTLTLFGADIGSPVEVPLDELERYAVRPFGVVIAPDKSHIYVSCQGSEVVLVVDVARLMEFVHRHPGSSASDLSASSQYVSARVAVGHDPRGLLLTPDSRRLLVANRLDDTISVIDTRSDRVVRTVQLRSPRQVSVQRHGEQTFYTARYSFQGQIGCANCHIDSTFDGLTWDLEPDGFGRDIVDNRLIEDLRGTEPYKWNGGNPNLPTECGPRTEMYFWRSENYDSLTLTDLIVYLRGLPRRPARLLSPAELTPAQERGRTLFARTVDKFGKPISEANRCSYCHGGPKGTNQRSFDVGTRRPTDNGGVFDTPQLTNVSLTAPYLHDGSARTLEEIWTRFNPEDKHGRTNDLTKDELNDLIEYLRTR
;
A
#
# COMPACT_ATOMS: atom_id res chain seq x y z
N MET A 1 -9.49 -12.90 18.25
CA MET A 1 -10.32 -14.12 18.09
C MET A 1 -11.79 -13.75 18.00
N ILE A 2 -12.55 -14.49 17.19
CA ILE A 2 -13.99 -14.29 16.98
C ILE A 2 -14.71 -15.53 17.50
N ASP A 3 -15.70 -15.34 18.37
CA ASP A 3 -16.69 -16.38 18.65
C ASP A 3 -17.68 -16.39 17.49
N ALA A 4 -17.51 -17.33 16.56
CA ALA A 4 -18.31 -17.42 15.34
C ALA A 4 -19.79 -17.72 15.63
N THR A 5 -20.10 -18.41 16.74
CA THR A 5 -21.48 -18.72 17.14
C THR A 5 -22.22 -17.46 17.58
N ARG A 6 -21.53 -16.59 18.32
CA ARG A 6 -22.09 -15.33 18.85
C ARG A 6 -21.88 -14.14 17.92
N GLY A 7 -21.01 -14.24 16.93
CA GLY A 7 -20.64 -13.14 16.03
C GLY A 7 -19.91 -12.00 16.74
N VAL A 8 -19.19 -12.27 17.83
CA VAL A 8 -18.51 -11.24 18.63
C VAL A 8 -17.00 -11.46 18.67
N VAL A 9 -16.26 -10.35 18.72
CA VAL A 9 -14.81 -10.38 19.00
C VAL A 9 -14.62 -10.66 20.48
N VAL A 10 -13.98 -11.79 20.81
CA VAL A 10 -13.71 -12.19 22.21
C VAL A 10 -12.29 -11.88 22.66
N ASP A 11 -11.40 -11.63 21.71
CA ASP A 11 -10.00 -11.31 21.99
C ASP A 11 -9.36 -10.55 20.82
N ARG A 12 -8.29 -9.80 21.07
CA ARG A 12 -7.53 -9.05 20.05
C ARG A 12 -6.04 -9.23 20.28
N ILE A 13 -5.36 -9.74 19.26
CA ILE A 13 -3.90 -9.77 19.21
C ILE A 13 -3.45 -8.50 18.50
N LEU A 14 -2.66 -7.67 19.18
CA LEU A 14 -2.09 -6.48 18.58
C LEU A 14 -0.80 -6.86 17.86
N LEU A 15 -0.77 -6.59 16.55
CA LEU A 15 0.43 -6.66 15.72
C LEU A 15 1.02 -5.24 15.69
N ARG A 16 2.24 -5.07 16.21
CA ARG A 16 2.87 -3.74 16.36
C ARG A 16 3.79 -3.47 15.18
N ASP A 17 3.85 -2.20 14.77
CA ASP A 17 4.76 -1.71 13.73
C ASP A 17 4.57 -2.40 12.36
N VAL A 18 3.36 -2.91 12.12
CA VAL A 18 2.94 -3.61 10.92
C VAL A 18 2.04 -2.70 10.12
N ALA A 19 2.39 -2.46 8.86
CA ALA A 19 1.50 -1.70 7.98
C ALA A 19 0.36 -2.58 7.48
N HIS A 20 0.65 -3.84 7.13
CA HIS A 20 -0.36 -4.75 6.57
C HIS A 20 -0.18 -6.19 7.06
N GLY A 21 -1.30 -6.81 7.42
CA GLY A 21 -1.46 -8.26 7.54
C GLY A 21 -2.42 -8.74 6.47
N PHE A 22 -2.03 -9.76 5.71
CA PHE A 22 -2.77 -10.21 4.52
C PHE A 22 -3.71 -11.37 4.83
N HIS A 23 -3.19 -12.59 4.92
CA HIS A 23 -3.94 -13.75 5.39
C HIS A 23 -3.39 -14.27 6.72
N ALA A 24 -4.27 -14.90 7.48
CA ALA A 24 -3.93 -15.71 8.64
C ALA A 24 -4.37 -17.16 8.42
N ALA A 25 -3.60 -18.10 8.96
CA ALA A 25 -3.91 -19.52 8.98
C ALA A 25 -3.82 -20.08 10.40
N PHE A 26 -4.58 -21.14 10.65
CA PHE A 26 -4.53 -21.91 11.88
C PHE A 26 -4.21 -23.36 11.58
N SER A 27 -3.43 -24.00 12.45
CA SER A 27 -3.26 -25.44 12.43
C SER A 27 -4.59 -26.13 12.66
N ARG A 28 -4.70 -27.40 12.25
CA ARG A 28 -5.96 -28.16 12.32
C ARG A 28 -6.55 -28.25 13.74
N ASP A 29 -5.70 -28.29 14.75
CA ASP A 29 -6.10 -28.30 16.16
C ASP A 29 -6.28 -26.88 16.77
N GLY A 30 -6.09 -25.84 15.97
CA GLY A 30 -6.24 -24.44 16.37
C GLY A 30 -5.15 -23.90 17.30
N ARG A 31 -4.10 -24.68 17.58
CA ARG A 31 -3.10 -24.34 18.59
C ARG A 31 -1.95 -23.46 18.07
N LEU A 32 -1.71 -23.47 16.75
CA LEU A 32 -0.76 -22.61 16.08
C LEU A 32 -1.51 -21.73 15.08
N GLY A 33 -1.37 -20.41 15.23
CA GLY A 33 -1.80 -19.41 14.27
C GLY A 33 -0.60 -18.72 13.62
N VAL A 34 -0.73 -18.37 12.35
CA VAL A 34 0.31 -17.65 11.59
C VAL A 34 -0.35 -16.56 10.76
N VAL A 35 0.28 -15.39 10.68
CA VAL A 35 -0.16 -14.29 9.82
C VAL A 35 1.02 -13.69 9.06
N ALA A 36 0.87 -13.58 7.75
CA ALA A 36 1.84 -12.96 6.84
C ALA A 36 1.71 -11.44 6.83
N GLN A 37 2.84 -10.74 6.99
CA GLN A 37 2.90 -9.31 7.25
C GLN A 37 4.05 -8.62 6.54
N LEU A 38 3.94 -7.29 6.41
CA LEU A 38 5.03 -6.43 5.97
C LEU A 38 5.19 -5.24 6.92
N HIS A 39 6.45 -4.83 7.08
CA HIS A 39 6.88 -3.71 7.91
C HIS A 39 7.64 -2.70 7.06
N PRO A 40 7.09 -1.51 6.80
CA PRO A 40 7.78 -0.46 6.06
C PRO A 40 8.87 0.18 6.93
N LYS A 41 9.99 0.55 6.30
CA LYS A 41 11.03 1.42 6.89
C LYS A 41 10.88 2.83 6.33
N ASN A 42 9.70 3.41 6.50
CA ASN A 42 9.24 4.59 5.78
C ASN A 42 9.83 5.94 6.26
N LEU A 43 10.53 5.97 7.40
CA LEU A 43 11.17 7.19 7.94
C LEU A 43 12.69 7.18 7.77
N VAL A 44 13.19 6.30 6.92
CA VAL A 44 14.58 6.26 6.45
C VAL A 44 14.54 6.55 4.95
N PRO A 45 15.40 7.43 4.42
CA PRO A 45 15.45 7.74 3.00
C PRO A 45 15.47 6.46 2.15
N LEU A 46 14.42 6.25 1.36
CA LEU A 46 14.29 5.06 0.52
C LEU A 46 15.42 4.94 -0.52
N ALA A 47 16.05 6.07 -0.87
CA ALA A 47 17.26 6.12 -1.69
C ALA A 47 18.45 5.32 -1.13
N HIS A 48 18.42 4.91 0.14
CA HIS A 48 19.43 4.06 0.79
C HIS A 48 19.05 2.57 0.81
N LEU A 49 18.32 2.09 -0.20
CA LEU A 49 17.88 0.69 -0.30
C LEU A 49 19.03 -0.32 -0.11
N GLU A 50 20.23 0.03 -0.60
CA GLU A 50 21.47 -0.73 -0.46
C GLU A 50 21.95 -0.96 0.99
N HIS A 51 21.42 -0.21 1.97
CA HIS A 51 21.91 -0.19 3.35
C HIS A 51 20.96 -0.79 4.38
N GLY A 52 19.78 -1.29 4.00
CA GLY A 52 18.87 -1.81 5.01
C GLY A 52 17.52 -2.33 4.56
N GLY A 53 17.22 -2.40 3.27
CA GLY A 53 15.88 -2.78 2.79
C GLY A 53 14.83 -1.72 3.04
N ALA A 54 13.84 -1.65 2.16
CA ALA A 54 12.70 -0.74 2.30
C ALA A 54 11.59 -1.31 3.20
N PHE A 55 11.51 -2.64 3.22
CA PHE A 55 10.52 -3.41 3.93
C PHE A 55 11.20 -4.56 4.66
N ALA A 56 10.55 -5.05 5.72
CA ALA A 56 10.79 -6.39 6.24
C ALA A 56 9.50 -7.20 6.05
N ASP A 57 9.61 -8.33 5.37
CA ASP A 57 8.52 -9.28 5.14
C ASP A 57 8.63 -10.40 6.19
N THR A 58 7.57 -10.59 6.98
CA THR A 58 7.63 -11.41 8.21
C THR A 58 6.41 -12.30 8.39
N LEU A 59 6.54 -13.26 9.32
CA LEU A 59 5.43 -14.02 9.89
C LEU A 59 5.32 -13.71 11.37
N THR A 60 4.11 -13.44 11.86
CA THR A 60 3.82 -13.57 13.30
C THR A 60 3.17 -14.91 13.58
N LEU A 61 3.79 -15.65 14.49
CA LEU A 61 3.32 -16.90 15.07
C LEU A 61 2.59 -16.60 16.38
N PHE A 62 1.46 -17.25 16.63
CA PHE A 62 0.68 -17.07 17.85
C PHE A 62 -0.10 -18.34 18.21
N GLY A 63 -0.76 -18.35 19.37
CA GLY A 63 -1.56 -19.49 19.84
C GLY A 63 -0.87 -20.33 20.92
N ALA A 64 -1.55 -21.36 21.40
CA ALA A 64 -1.13 -22.15 22.56
C ALA A 64 0.20 -22.91 22.37
N ASP A 65 0.60 -23.20 21.12
CA ASP A 65 1.90 -23.82 20.84
C ASP A 65 3.07 -22.84 20.90
N ILE A 66 2.79 -21.53 20.85
CA ILE A 66 3.80 -20.45 20.92
C ILE A 66 3.78 -19.77 22.30
N GLY A 67 2.59 -19.62 22.89
CA GLY A 67 2.37 -18.78 24.06
C GLY A 67 2.19 -17.32 23.66
N SER A 68 3.21 -16.49 23.89
CA SER A 68 3.18 -15.08 23.50
C SER A 68 3.51 -14.93 22.01
N PRO A 69 2.84 -14.05 21.24
CA PRO A 69 3.14 -13.90 19.82
C PRO A 69 4.63 -13.63 19.55
N VAL A 70 5.20 -14.33 18.57
CA VAL A 70 6.60 -14.18 18.14
C VAL A 70 6.64 -13.88 16.67
N GLU A 71 7.50 -12.93 16.29
CA GLU A 71 7.69 -12.51 14.92
C GLU A 71 9.04 -13.00 14.37
N VAL A 72 9.00 -13.55 13.15
CA VAL A 72 10.16 -14.11 12.46
C VAL A 72 10.24 -13.57 11.02
N PRO A 73 11.44 -13.30 10.49
CA PRO A 73 11.61 -12.76 9.14
C PRO A 73 11.41 -13.84 8.06
N LEU A 74 11.01 -13.45 6.86
CA LEU A 74 11.02 -14.29 5.67
C LEU A 74 12.15 -13.92 4.71
N ASP A 75 12.67 -12.71 4.86
CA ASP A 75 13.71 -12.16 4.02
C ASP A 75 15.06 -12.81 4.28
N GLU A 76 15.84 -12.87 3.21
CA GLU A 76 17.25 -13.24 3.19
C GLU A 76 17.99 -12.24 2.33
N LEU A 77 19.27 -12.04 2.59
CA LEU A 77 20.12 -11.26 1.70
C LEU A 77 20.02 -11.84 0.27
N GLU A 78 19.75 -10.98 -0.71
CA GLU A 78 19.54 -11.33 -2.13
C GLU A 78 18.31 -12.19 -2.45
N ARG A 79 17.47 -12.56 -1.46
CA ARG A 79 16.30 -13.44 -1.66
C ARG A 79 15.12 -12.97 -0.79
N TYR A 80 14.65 -11.76 -1.04
CA TYR A 80 13.54 -11.16 -0.30
C TYR A 80 12.21 -11.86 -0.59
N ALA A 81 11.34 -11.90 0.40
CA ALA A 81 10.04 -12.56 0.40
C ALA A 81 8.90 -11.57 0.10
N VAL A 82 9.19 -10.60 -0.77
CA VAL A 82 8.38 -9.41 -1.03
C VAL A 82 6.91 -9.72 -1.15
N ARG A 83 6.12 -9.02 -0.31
CA ARG A 83 4.66 -9.09 -0.29
C ARG A 83 4.16 -10.50 0.05
N PRO A 84 4.46 -11.04 1.24
CA PRO A 84 3.92 -12.32 1.68
C PRO A 84 2.40 -12.15 1.86
N PHE A 85 1.60 -13.00 1.23
CA PHE A 85 0.16 -12.79 1.10
C PHE A 85 -0.65 -13.96 1.66
N GLY A 86 -0.65 -15.09 0.96
CA GLY A 86 -1.38 -16.29 1.36
C GLY A 86 -0.52 -17.13 2.30
N VAL A 87 -1.14 -17.66 3.36
CA VAL A 87 -0.49 -18.61 4.27
C VAL A 87 -1.38 -19.83 4.49
N VAL A 88 -0.81 -21.03 4.49
CA VAL A 88 -1.49 -22.27 4.88
C VAL A 88 -0.57 -23.14 5.73
N ILE A 89 -1.14 -23.85 6.70
CA ILE A 89 -0.42 -24.78 7.57
C ILE A 89 -0.80 -26.19 7.15
N ALA A 90 0.20 -27.07 6.96
CA ALA A 90 -0.05 -28.48 6.69
C ALA A 90 -0.88 -29.11 7.83
N PRO A 91 -1.87 -29.98 7.55
CA PRO A 91 -2.70 -30.61 8.58
C PRO A 91 -1.92 -31.35 9.68
N ASP A 92 -0.73 -31.86 9.36
CA ASP A 92 0.19 -32.53 10.29
C ASP A 92 1.16 -31.57 11.01
N LYS A 93 1.05 -30.27 10.73
CA LYS A 93 1.96 -29.20 11.17
C LYS A 93 3.42 -29.44 10.80
N SER A 94 3.72 -30.18 9.73
CA SER A 94 5.11 -30.33 9.28
C SER A 94 5.64 -29.04 8.63
N HIS A 95 4.80 -28.37 7.85
CA HIS A 95 5.18 -27.20 7.05
C HIS A 95 4.14 -26.07 7.11
N ILE A 96 4.63 -24.85 6.99
CA ILE A 96 3.87 -23.66 6.62
C ILE A 96 4.24 -23.28 5.19
N TYR A 97 3.26 -22.95 4.36
CA TYR A 97 3.48 -22.45 3.01
C TYR A 97 3.05 -20.99 2.92
N VAL A 98 3.88 -20.14 2.32
CA VAL A 98 3.61 -18.70 2.19
C VAL A 98 3.79 -18.29 0.73
N SER A 99 2.79 -17.67 0.11
CA SER A 99 2.93 -17.07 -1.22
C SER A 99 3.48 -15.65 -1.10
N CYS A 100 4.50 -15.33 -1.88
CA CYS A 100 5.11 -14.01 -1.93
C CYS A 100 4.83 -13.38 -3.30
N GLN A 101 3.97 -12.36 -3.32
CA GLN A 101 3.45 -11.79 -4.57
C GLN A 101 4.54 -11.18 -5.43
N GLY A 102 5.36 -10.32 -4.83
CA GLY A 102 6.38 -9.55 -5.54
C GLY A 102 7.59 -10.38 -5.94
N SER A 103 7.92 -11.40 -5.13
CA SER A 103 9.01 -12.33 -5.41
C SER A 103 8.60 -13.52 -6.28
N GLU A 104 7.31 -13.70 -6.57
CA GLU A 104 6.78 -14.74 -7.46
C GLU A 104 7.15 -16.19 -7.03
N VAL A 105 7.20 -16.40 -5.71
CA VAL A 105 7.56 -17.68 -5.08
C VAL A 105 6.54 -18.13 -4.05
N VAL A 106 6.57 -19.42 -3.73
CA VAL A 106 6.04 -19.98 -2.49
C VAL A 106 7.20 -20.39 -1.59
N LEU A 107 7.23 -19.87 -0.38
CA LEU A 107 8.15 -20.31 0.68
C LEU A 107 7.59 -21.56 1.35
N VAL A 108 8.47 -22.52 1.61
CA VAL A 108 8.19 -23.71 2.41
C VAL A 108 8.96 -23.56 3.72
N VAL A 109 8.24 -23.49 4.83
CA VAL A 109 8.81 -23.29 6.16
C VAL A 109 8.62 -24.55 6.98
N ASP A 110 9.72 -25.16 7.42
CA ASP A 110 9.73 -26.32 8.32
C ASP A 110 9.33 -25.86 9.72
N VAL A 111 8.20 -26.37 10.21
CA VAL A 111 7.63 -25.95 11.49
C VAL A 111 8.50 -26.40 12.66
N ALA A 112 9.11 -27.58 12.60
CA ALA A 112 9.95 -28.08 13.69
C ALA A 112 11.19 -27.20 13.87
N ARG A 113 11.87 -26.87 12.76
CA ARG A 113 13.01 -25.94 12.75
C ARG A 113 12.60 -24.54 13.19
N LEU A 114 11.45 -24.07 12.74
CA LEU A 114 10.92 -22.77 13.14
C LEU A 114 10.65 -22.69 14.65
N MET A 115 10.03 -23.73 15.23
CA MET A 115 9.79 -23.79 16.67
C MET A 115 11.10 -23.85 17.45
N GLU A 116 12.09 -24.60 16.98
CA GLU A 116 13.42 -24.63 17.59
C GLU A 116 14.08 -23.25 17.58
N PHE A 117 14.02 -22.54 16.44
CA PHE A 117 14.52 -21.19 16.30
C PHE A 117 13.85 -20.21 17.28
N VAL A 118 12.52 -20.22 17.34
CA VAL A 118 11.71 -19.35 18.20
C VAL A 118 12.00 -19.58 19.68
N HIS A 119 12.12 -20.84 20.11
CA HIS A 119 12.46 -21.16 21.51
C HIS A 119 13.89 -20.73 21.88
N ARG A 120 14.83 -20.75 20.93
CA ARG A 120 16.21 -20.29 21.14
C ARG A 120 16.37 -18.77 21.13
N HIS A 121 15.46 -18.05 20.48
CA HIS A 121 15.53 -16.59 20.31
C HIS A 121 14.25 -15.92 20.80
N PRO A 122 14.02 -15.84 22.13
CA PRO A 122 12.85 -15.17 22.66
C PRO A 122 12.89 -13.66 22.33
N GLY A 123 12.03 -13.20 21.42
CA GLY A 123 11.95 -11.81 20.97
C GLY A 123 11.62 -11.70 19.47
N SER A 124 11.55 -10.47 18.95
CA SER A 124 11.42 -10.26 17.50
C SER A 124 12.79 -10.41 16.84
N SER A 125 12.82 -11.19 15.75
CA SER A 125 13.98 -11.34 14.86
C SER A 125 13.72 -10.67 13.51
N ALA A 126 12.72 -9.81 13.40
CA ALA A 126 12.18 -9.28 12.14
C ALA A 126 13.19 -8.65 11.17
N SER A 127 14.34 -8.18 11.68
CA SER A 127 15.41 -7.58 10.86
C SER A 127 16.64 -8.48 10.67
N ASP A 128 16.63 -9.72 11.18
CA ASP A 128 17.73 -10.67 11.02
C ASP A 128 17.63 -11.45 9.70
N LEU A 129 18.29 -10.94 8.66
CA LEU A 129 18.34 -11.57 7.34
C LEU A 129 19.06 -12.92 7.29
N SER A 130 19.69 -13.36 8.40
CA SER A 130 20.28 -14.70 8.49
C SER A 130 19.31 -15.74 9.05
N ALA A 131 18.26 -15.32 9.76
CA ALA A 131 17.39 -16.20 10.52
C ALA A 131 16.55 -17.14 9.65
N SER A 132 15.95 -16.61 8.58
CA SER A 132 15.03 -17.34 7.70
C SER A 132 15.66 -18.59 7.08
N SER A 133 16.96 -18.56 6.77
CA SER A 133 17.71 -19.72 6.27
C SER A 133 17.72 -20.93 7.23
N GLN A 134 17.39 -20.73 8.51
CA GLN A 134 17.34 -21.81 9.52
C GLN A 134 16.03 -22.62 9.44
N TYR A 135 14.94 -22.06 8.90
CA TYR A 135 13.62 -22.72 8.86
C TYR A 135 12.92 -22.69 7.51
N VAL A 136 13.31 -21.83 6.57
CA VAL A 136 12.84 -21.89 5.18
C VAL A 136 13.60 -23.02 4.49
N SER A 137 12.90 -24.12 4.20
CA SER A 137 13.49 -25.32 3.57
C SER A 137 13.51 -25.24 2.05
N ALA A 138 12.56 -24.51 1.44
CA ALA A 138 12.50 -24.33 -0.01
C ALA A 138 11.87 -22.99 -0.41
N ARG A 139 12.26 -22.52 -1.61
CA ARG A 139 11.67 -21.38 -2.31
C ARG A 139 11.24 -21.85 -3.70
N VAL A 140 9.94 -22.05 -3.90
CA VAL A 140 9.40 -22.66 -5.11
C VAL A 140 8.91 -21.57 -6.04
N ALA A 141 9.60 -21.36 -7.17
CA ALA A 141 9.15 -20.41 -8.19
C ALA A 141 7.79 -20.83 -8.78
N VAL A 142 6.89 -19.86 -8.92
CA VAL A 142 5.54 -20.04 -9.47
C VAL A 142 5.24 -18.95 -10.50
N GLY A 143 3.97 -18.72 -10.85
CA GLY A 143 3.59 -17.67 -11.79
C GLY A 143 3.51 -16.29 -11.12
N HIS A 144 3.15 -15.28 -11.90
CA HIS A 144 3.08 -13.89 -11.45
C HIS A 144 1.93 -13.63 -10.46
N ASP A 145 2.23 -12.83 -9.43
CA ASP A 145 1.34 -12.47 -8.31
C ASP A 145 0.62 -13.70 -7.70
N PRO A 146 1.37 -14.66 -7.13
CA PRO A 146 0.79 -15.80 -6.45
C PRO A 146 0.05 -15.32 -5.20
N ARG A 147 -1.26 -15.64 -5.12
CA ARG A 147 -2.11 -15.23 -3.99
C ARG A 147 -2.60 -16.42 -3.19
N GLY A 148 -3.73 -16.99 -3.58
CA GLY A 148 -4.40 -18.05 -2.84
C GLY A 148 -3.57 -19.34 -2.82
N LEU A 149 -3.53 -19.97 -1.65
CA LEU A 149 -2.90 -21.27 -1.42
C LEU A 149 -3.97 -22.27 -0.95
N LEU A 150 -3.89 -23.51 -1.43
CA LEU A 150 -4.76 -24.59 -0.98
C LEU A 150 -4.00 -25.92 -0.99
N LEU A 151 -3.93 -26.59 0.15
CA LEU A 151 -3.45 -27.98 0.23
C LEU A 151 -4.56 -28.95 -0.16
N THR A 152 -4.21 -30.00 -0.90
CA THR A 152 -5.13 -31.12 -1.13
C THR A 152 -5.41 -31.86 0.17
N PRO A 153 -6.54 -32.58 0.30
CA PRO A 153 -6.89 -33.29 1.53
C PRO A 153 -5.85 -34.32 2.01
N ASP A 154 -5.08 -34.89 1.08
CA ASP A 154 -3.98 -35.82 1.35
C ASP A 154 -2.63 -35.13 1.62
N SER A 155 -2.61 -33.79 1.57
CA SER A 155 -1.44 -32.92 1.72
C SER A 155 -0.30 -33.18 0.73
N ARG A 156 -0.51 -33.97 -0.33
CA ARG A 156 0.53 -34.31 -1.31
C ARG A 156 0.71 -33.25 -2.38
N ARG A 157 -0.22 -32.30 -2.48
CA ARG A 157 -0.19 -31.22 -3.45
C ARG A 157 -0.57 -29.90 -2.80
N LEU A 158 0.13 -28.85 -3.18
CA LEU A 158 -0.24 -27.46 -2.90
C LEU A 158 -0.65 -26.79 -4.22
N LEU A 159 -1.84 -26.22 -4.24
CA LEU A 159 -2.36 -25.43 -5.35
C LEU A 159 -2.11 -23.95 -5.08
N VAL A 160 -1.55 -23.25 -6.07
CA VAL A 160 -1.19 -21.84 -5.98
C VAL A 160 -1.91 -21.09 -7.11
N ALA A 161 -2.75 -20.12 -6.76
CA ALA A 161 -3.43 -19.28 -7.74
C ALA A 161 -2.52 -18.13 -8.16
N ASN A 162 -2.04 -18.15 -9.40
CA ASN A 162 -1.22 -17.10 -9.99
C ASN A 162 -2.14 -16.09 -10.68
N ARG A 163 -2.47 -15.01 -9.99
CA ARG A 163 -3.55 -14.09 -10.43
C ARG A 163 -3.23 -13.45 -11.78
N LEU A 164 -1.97 -13.11 -12.02
CA LEU A 164 -1.59 -12.37 -13.22
C LEU A 164 -1.28 -13.25 -14.44
N ASP A 165 -1.10 -14.55 -14.25
CA ASP A 165 -0.91 -15.51 -15.35
C ASP A 165 -2.18 -16.27 -15.75
N ASP A 166 -3.26 -16.12 -14.96
CA ASP A 166 -4.48 -16.92 -15.10
C ASP A 166 -4.19 -18.44 -15.08
N THR A 167 -3.30 -18.85 -14.18
CA THR A 167 -2.88 -20.24 -13.98
C THR A 167 -2.99 -20.69 -12.53
N ILE A 168 -3.01 -22.01 -12.33
CA ILE A 168 -2.79 -22.64 -11.03
C ILE A 168 -1.49 -23.45 -11.11
N SER A 169 -0.51 -23.12 -10.28
CA SER A 169 0.67 -23.99 -10.09
C SER A 169 0.31 -25.11 -9.11
N VAL A 170 0.67 -26.33 -9.45
CA VAL A 170 0.50 -27.52 -8.61
C VAL A 170 1.88 -27.95 -8.14
N ILE A 171 2.17 -27.75 -6.85
CA ILE A 171 3.42 -28.12 -6.22
C ILE A 171 3.26 -29.50 -5.57
N ASP A 172 4.20 -30.40 -5.81
CA ASP A 172 4.35 -31.64 -5.03
C ASP A 172 5.09 -31.33 -3.73
N THR A 173 4.43 -31.57 -2.60
CA THR A 173 4.89 -31.16 -1.26
C THR A 173 5.99 -32.06 -0.68
N ARG A 174 6.32 -33.17 -1.34
CA ARG A 174 7.43 -34.03 -0.94
C ARG A 174 8.74 -33.59 -1.58
N SER A 175 8.65 -33.16 -2.84
CA SER A 175 9.80 -32.72 -3.62
C SER A 175 9.98 -31.21 -3.64
N ASP A 176 8.99 -30.44 -3.19
CA ASP A 176 8.92 -28.98 -3.24
C ASP A 176 9.13 -28.43 -4.64
N ARG A 177 8.45 -29.03 -5.63
CA ARG A 177 8.56 -28.65 -7.04
C ARG A 177 7.20 -28.52 -7.68
N VAL A 178 7.06 -27.56 -8.59
CA VAL A 178 5.91 -27.48 -9.49
C VAL A 178 5.92 -28.71 -10.40
N VAL A 179 4.90 -29.56 -10.27
CA VAL A 179 4.72 -30.76 -11.09
C VAL A 179 3.71 -30.55 -12.22
N ARG A 180 2.92 -29.49 -12.15
CA ARG A 180 1.96 -29.11 -13.19
C ARG A 180 1.59 -27.64 -13.09
N THR A 181 1.38 -26.99 -14.22
CA THR A 181 0.72 -25.69 -14.32
C THR A 181 -0.58 -25.86 -15.07
N VAL A 182 -1.70 -25.51 -14.45
CA VAL A 182 -3.04 -25.60 -15.03
C VAL A 182 -3.44 -24.24 -15.53
N GLN A 183 -3.71 -24.13 -16.84
CA GLN A 183 -4.22 -22.91 -17.43
C GLN A 183 -5.73 -22.79 -17.21
N LEU A 184 -6.22 -21.63 -16.73
CA LEU A 184 -7.64 -21.41 -16.46
C LEU A 184 -8.45 -20.93 -17.68
N ARG A 185 -7.76 -20.37 -18.68
CA ARG A 185 -8.34 -19.93 -19.95
C ARG A 185 -7.37 -20.21 -21.09
N SER A 186 -7.84 -20.38 -22.33
CA SER A 186 -6.92 -20.60 -23.46
C SER A 186 -5.80 -19.56 -23.48
N PRO A 187 -4.54 -19.96 -23.75
CA PRO A 187 -3.40 -19.04 -23.75
C PRO A 187 -3.71 -17.85 -24.67
N ARG A 188 -3.69 -16.66 -24.09
CA ARG A 188 -3.77 -15.41 -24.84
C ARG A 188 -2.39 -14.76 -24.80
N GLN A 189 -2.03 -14.10 -25.88
CA GLN A 189 -0.93 -13.13 -25.85
C GLN A 189 -1.18 -12.18 -24.68
N VAL A 190 -0.17 -12.00 -23.83
CA VAL A 190 -0.27 -11.06 -22.70
C VAL A 190 -0.54 -9.68 -23.29
N SER A 191 -1.69 -9.11 -22.96
CA SER A 191 -2.03 -7.75 -23.40
C SER A 191 -1.12 -6.73 -22.72
N VAL A 192 -0.87 -5.60 -23.37
CA VAL A 192 -0.16 -4.44 -22.82
C VAL A 192 -0.63 -4.09 -21.40
N GLN A 193 -1.95 -4.03 -21.17
CA GLN A 193 -2.52 -3.76 -19.84
C GLN A 193 -2.07 -4.79 -18.78
N ARG A 194 -2.04 -6.07 -19.15
CA ARG A 194 -1.66 -7.16 -18.23
C ARG A 194 -0.14 -7.22 -18.02
N HIS A 195 0.65 -6.91 -19.04
CA HIS A 195 2.10 -6.81 -18.87
C HIS A 195 2.45 -5.64 -17.93
N GLY A 196 1.81 -4.47 -18.10
CA GLY A 196 1.95 -3.35 -17.16
C GLY A 196 1.50 -3.68 -15.74
N GLU A 197 0.41 -4.44 -15.59
CA GLU A 197 -0.04 -4.96 -14.29
C GLU A 197 1.00 -5.91 -13.67
N GLN A 198 1.60 -6.83 -14.45
CA GLN A 198 2.69 -7.69 -13.98
C GLN A 198 3.90 -6.88 -13.52
N THR A 199 4.32 -5.87 -14.28
CA THR A 199 5.42 -4.96 -13.91
C THR A 199 5.11 -4.20 -12.62
N PHE A 200 3.85 -3.84 -12.35
CA PHE A 200 3.47 -3.14 -11.13
C PHE A 200 3.56 -4.01 -9.87
N TYR A 201 3.23 -5.30 -9.96
CA TYR A 201 3.16 -6.19 -8.79
C TYR A 201 4.46 -6.96 -8.51
N THR A 202 5.42 -6.95 -9.43
CA THR A 202 6.70 -7.65 -9.27
C THR A 202 7.74 -6.78 -8.54
N ALA A 203 8.63 -7.42 -7.80
CA ALA A 203 9.77 -6.77 -7.15
C ALA A 203 11.08 -6.90 -7.96
N ARG A 204 11.05 -7.66 -9.05
CA ARG A 204 12.25 -8.11 -9.80
C ARG A 204 13.17 -6.98 -10.31
N TYR A 205 12.67 -5.76 -10.43
CA TYR A 205 13.44 -4.63 -10.95
C TYR A 205 14.25 -3.92 -9.87
N SER A 206 13.84 -3.97 -8.60
CA SER A 206 14.59 -3.31 -7.54
C SER A 206 15.86 -4.06 -7.19
N PHE A 207 16.81 -3.37 -6.58
CA PHE A 207 18.03 -3.95 -6.03
C PHE A 207 17.68 -5.16 -5.16
N GLN A 208 18.27 -6.31 -5.50
CA GLN A 208 18.04 -7.60 -4.84
C GLN A 208 16.58 -8.08 -4.76
N GLY A 209 15.68 -7.49 -5.56
CA GLY A 209 14.26 -7.82 -5.54
C GLY A 209 13.54 -7.45 -4.24
N GLN A 210 13.96 -6.39 -3.56
CA GLN A 210 13.47 -5.94 -2.25
C GLN A 210 12.12 -5.21 -2.24
N ILE A 211 11.69 -4.60 -3.35
CA ILE A 211 10.51 -3.72 -3.38
C ILE A 211 9.91 -3.66 -4.80
N GLY A 212 8.58 -3.58 -4.90
CA GLY A 212 7.86 -3.22 -6.12
C GLY A 212 6.85 -2.10 -5.86
N CYS A 213 6.16 -1.63 -6.91
CA CYS A 213 5.18 -0.54 -6.77
C CYS A 213 4.08 -0.90 -5.78
N ALA A 214 3.65 -2.18 -5.79
CA ALA A 214 2.59 -2.70 -4.93
C ALA A 214 2.93 -2.75 -3.44
N ASN A 215 4.18 -2.49 -3.03
CA ASN A 215 4.55 -2.37 -1.61
C ASN A 215 3.94 -1.12 -0.98
N CYS A 216 4.04 0.04 -1.66
CA CYS A 216 3.44 1.30 -1.20
C CYS A 216 2.05 1.51 -1.84
N HIS A 217 1.87 1.11 -3.10
CA HIS A 217 0.60 1.26 -3.82
C HIS A 217 -0.21 -0.03 -3.79
N ILE A 218 -0.62 -0.41 -2.57
CA ILE A 218 -1.23 -1.70 -2.27
C ILE A 218 -2.55 -1.88 -3.02
N ASP A 219 -2.68 -3.03 -3.69
CA ASP A 219 -3.77 -3.34 -4.62
C ASP A 219 -4.03 -2.20 -5.63
N SER A 220 -2.96 -1.56 -6.08
CA SER A 220 -2.96 -0.41 -7.00
C SER A 220 -3.66 0.83 -6.47
N THR A 221 -3.51 1.08 -5.15
CA THR A 221 -3.95 2.31 -4.49
C THR A 221 -2.82 3.00 -3.74
N PHE A 222 -2.92 3.13 -2.43
CA PHE A 222 -1.93 3.77 -1.56
C PHE A 222 -1.99 3.07 -0.20
N ASP A 223 -0.95 3.21 0.60
CA ASP A 223 -0.78 2.57 1.92
C ASP A 223 -1.26 3.44 3.09
N GLY A 224 -1.51 4.73 2.84
CA GLY A 224 -1.87 5.70 3.89
C GLY A 224 -0.71 6.01 4.84
N LEU A 225 0.52 5.83 4.36
CA LEU A 225 1.75 6.11 5.09
C LEU A 225 2.47 7.31 4.49
N THR A 226 3.30 7.92 5.33
CA THR A 226 4.23 8.97 4.92
C THR A 226 5.61 8.40 4.75
N TRP A 227 6.38 8.95 3.81
CA TRP A 227 7.64 8.38 3.36
C TRP A 227 8.73 9.44 3.25
N ASP A 228 9.90 9.10 3.78
CA ASP A 228 11.17 9.74 3.48
C ASP A 228 11.78 9.05 2.25
N LEU A 229 11.87 9.77 1.13
CA LEU A 229 12.12 9.16 -0.19
C LEU A 229 13.48 9.53 -0.78
N GLU A 230 13.95 10.77 -0.59
CA GLU A 230 15.08 11.34 -1.32
C GLU A 230 16.36 11.35 -0.46
N PRO A 231 17.56 11.31 -1.07
CA PRO A 231 18.84 11.32 -0.36
C PRO A 231 19.24 12.76 0.04
N ASP A 232 18.31 13.52 0.61
CA ASP A 232 18.47 14.91 1.05
C ASP A 232 18.65 15.05 2.58
N GLY A 233 18.58 13.93 3.29
CA GLY A 233 18.90 13.79 4.71
C GLY A 233 17.75 13.12 5.47
N PHE A 234 18.05 12.52 6.61
CA PHE A 234 17.02 11.82 7.39
C PHE A 234 15.93 12.77 7.89
N GLY A 235 14.68 12.39 7.64
CA GLY A 235 13.48 13.12 8.05
C GLY A 235 13.27 14.43 7.28
N ARG A 236 13.89 14.57 6.10
CA ARG A 236 13.71 15.70 5.20
C ARG A 236 12.60 15.38 4.20
N ASP A 237 11.79 16.40 3.88
CA ASP A 237 10.77 16.32 2.83
C ASP A 237 9.88 15.06 2.90
N ILE A 238 9.49 14.66 4.11
CA ILE A 238 8.60 13.51 4.32
C ILE A 238 7.27 13.80 3.62
N VAL A 239 6.84 12.86 2.78
CA VAL A 239 5.62 13.02 2.00
C VAL A 239 4.61 11.90 2.21
N ASP A 240 3.33 12.24 2.25
CA ASP A 240 2.21 11.31 2.19
C ASP A 240 2.16 10.58 0.84
N ASN A 241 1.82 9.30 0.85
CA ASN A 241 1.68 8.52 -0.36
C ASN A 241 0.35 8.80 -1.08
N ARG A 242 0.42 9.24 -2.33
CA ARG A 242 -0.75 9.67 -3.09
C ARG A 242 -1.53 8.50 -3.70
N LEU A 243 -2.85 8.68 -3.78
CA LEU A 243 -3.74 7.81 -4.56
C LEU A 243 -3.36 7.79 -6.04
N ILE A 244 -3.26 6.59 -6.63
CA ILE A 244 -2.93 6.38 -8.06
C ILE A 244 -4.10 5.92 -8.93
N GLU A 245 -5.31 5.92 -8.39
CA GLU A 245 -6.54 5.65 -9.14
C GLU A 245 -6.94 6.90 -9.93
N ASP A 246 -7.40 6.72 -11.18
CA ASP A 246 -7.88 7.80 -12.05
C ASP A 246 -6.89 8.98 -12.20
N LEU A 247 -5.62 8.70 -12.55
CA LEU A 247 -4.55 9.72 -12.64
C LEU A 247 -4.53 10.58 -13.91
N ARG A 248 -5.35 10.27 -14.92
CA ARG A 248 -5.28 10.97 -16.22
C ARG A 248 -5.78 12.41 -16.09
N GLY A 249 -5.01 13.41 -16.49
CA GLY A 249 -5.43 14.81 -16.38
C GLY A 249 -5.29 15.36 -14.95
N THR A 250 -4.36 14.81 -14.19
CA THR A 250 -3.96 15.29 -12.86
C THR A 250 -2.46 15.64 -12.81
N GLU A 251 -1.79 15.65 -13.96
CA GLU A 251 -0.42 16.13 -14.10
C GLU A 251 -0.30 17.59 -13.63
N PRO A 252 0.85 18.05 -13.12
CA PRO A 252 2.07 17.28 -12.87
C PRO A 252 1.94 16.36 -11.64
N TYR A 253 2.90 15.47 -11.47
CA TYR A 253 3.01 14.52 -10.35
C TYR A 253 4.08 14.97 -9.35
N LYS A 254 4.19 14.22 -8.24
CA LYS A 254 4.87 14.60 -6.97
C LYS A 254 4.14 15.73 -6.22
N TRP A 255 4.32 15.80 -4.91
CA TRP A 255 3.71 16.86 -4.08
C TRP A 255 4.20 18.26 -4.45
N ASN A 256 5.40 18.41 -5.00
CA ASN A 256 5.91 19.71 -5.47
C ASN A 256 5.55 20.02 -6.93
N GLY A 257 4.85 19.11 -7.64
CA GLY A 257 4.51 19.26 -9.05
C GLY A 257 5.71 19.22 -10.01
N GLY A 258 6.85 18.67 -9.58
CA GLY A 258 8.10 18.66 -10.36
C GLY A 258 8.11 17.67 -11.53
N ASN A 259 7.24 16.66 -11.53
CA ASN A 259 7.26 15.58 -12.52
C ASN A 259 6.16 15.78 -13.57
N PRO A 260 6.49 16.10 -14.83
CA PRO A 260 5.50 16.56 -15.80
C PRO A 260 4.54 15.46 -16.30
N ASN A 261 4.90 14.19 -16.17
CA ASN A 261 4.13 13.07 -16.68
C ASN A 261 4.52 11.73 -16.01
N LEU A 262 3.70 10.70 -16.21
CA LEU A 262 3.92 9.37 -15.62
C LEU A 262 5.20 8.67 -16.11
N PRO A 263 5.58 8.73 -17.40
CA PRO A 263 6.89 8.20 -17.82
C PRO A 263 8.07 8.77 -17.03
N THR A 264 8.05 10.07 -16.69
CA THR A 264 9.08 10.68 -15.84
C THR A 264 8.98 10.20 -14.40
N GLU A 265 7.77 10.15 -13.84
CA GLU A 265 7.52 9.70 -12.46
C GLU A 265 7.94 8.23 -12.26
N CYS A 266 7.41 7.31 -13.07
CA CYS A 266 7.53 5.86 -12.89
C CYS A 266 8.76 5.24 -13.56
N GLY A 267 9.45 5.99 -14.43
CA GLY A 267 10.67 5.56 -15.11
C GLY A 267 11.91 6.10 -14.41
N PRO A 268 12.67 7.04 -15.01
CA PRO A 268 13.97 7.47 -14.48
C PRO A 268 13.99 7.89 -13.01
N ARG A 269 12.91 8.51 -12.50
CA ARG A 269 12.81 8.90 -11.09
C ARG A 269 12.64 7.69 -10.18
N THR A 270 11.74 6.77 -10.50
CA THR A 270 11.57 5.54 -9.72
C THR A 270 12.83 4.67 -9.80
N GLU A 271 13.41 4.53 -10.99
CA GLU A 271 14.62 3.74 -11.22
C GLU A 271 15.80 4.25 -10.38
N MET A 272 16.03 5.57 -10.38
CA MET A 272 17.16 6.20 -9.70
C MET A 272 17.09 6.12 -8.18
N TYR A 273 15.90 6.27 -7.60
CA TYR A 273 15.74 6.46 -6.15
C TYR A 273 15.08 5.27 -5.44
N PHE A 274 14.28 4.46 -6.15
CA PHE A 274 13.55 3.35 -5.54
C PHE A 274 14.07 2.00 -6.01
N TRP A 275 14.33 1.83 -7.30
CA TRP A 275 14.87 0.54 -7.78
C TRP A 275 16.35 0.40 -7.47
N ARG A 276 17.16 1.47 -7.58
CA ARG A 276 18.61 1.40 -7.32
C ARG A 276 19.29 0.27 -8.11
N SER A 277 18.78 0.03 -9.32
CA SER A 277 19.02 -1.16 -10.14
C SER A 277 18.84 -0.80 -11.62
N GLU A 278 18.59 -1.78 -12.50
CA GLU A 278 18.39 -1.54 -13.93
C GLU A 278 17.17 -0.66 -14.22
N ASN A 279 17.27 0.10 -15.30
CA ASN A 279 16.15 0.87 -15.83
C ASN A 279 15.20 -0.05 -16.59
N TYR A 280 13.91 0.30 -16.61
CA TYR A 280 12.98 -0.32 -17.53
C TYR A 280 13.40 -0.07 -18.97
N ASP A 281 13.28 -1.08 -19.81
CA ASP A 281 13.24 -0.83 -21.25
C ASP A 281 11.98 -0.01 -21.61
N SER A 282 12.01 0.63 -22.79
CA SER A 282 10.94 1.53 -23.21
C SER A 282 9.58 0.84 -23.38
N LEU A 283 9.53 -0.45 -23.72
CA LEU A 283 8.28 -1.19 -23.85
C LEU A 283 7.70 -1.51 -22.47
N THR A 284 8.54 -2.02 -21.56
CA THR A 284 8.14 -2.32 -20.18
C THR A 284 7.60 -1.08 -19.47
N LEU A 285 8.29 0.06 -19.60
CA LEU A 285 7.80 1.33 -19.03
C LEU A 285 6.48 1.76 -19.68
N THR A 286 6.37 1.66 -21.01
CA THR A 286 5.12 2.01 -21.72
C THR A 286 3.94 1.19 -21.23
N ASP A 287 4.12 -0.13 -21.08
CA ASP A 287 3.07 -1.03 -20.62
C ASP A 287 2.65 -0.70 -19.18
N LEU A 288 3.60 -0.42 -18.28
CA LEU A 288 3.32 0.07 -16.93
C LEU A 288 2.51 1.37 -16.95
N ILE A 289 2.87 2.33 -17.79
CA ILE A 289 2.13 3.60 -17.92
C ILE A 289 0.71 3.36 -18.45
N VAL A 290 0.52 2.44 -19.41
CA VAL A 290 -0.81 2.07 -19.90
C VAL A 290 -1.64 1.48 -18.77
N TYR A 291 -1.07 0.60 -17.96
CA TYR A 291 -1.73 0.03 -16.79
C TYR A 291 -2.19 1.13 -15.81
N LEU A 292 -1.28 2.00 -15.38
CA LEU A 292 -1.54 3.08 -14.43
C LEU A 292 -2.60 4.06 -14.94
N ARG A 293 -2.54 4.45 -16.22
CA ARG A 293 -3.55 5.32 -16.86
C ARG A 293 -4.92 4.65 -17.01
N GLY A 294 -4.98 3.33 -16.90
CA GLY A 294 -6.19 2.53 -16.98
C GLY A 294 -6.81 2.23 -15.61
N LEU A 295 -6.17 2.61 -14.50
CA LEU A 295 -6.71 2.39 -13.15
C LEU A 295 -8.01 3.20 -12.97
N PRO A 296 -9.16 2.53 -12.78
CA PRO A 296 -10.43 3.22 -12.67
C PRO A 296 -10.54 3.91 -11.32
N ARG A 297 -11.39 4.95 -11.26
CA ARG A 297 -11.85 5.48 -9.99
C ARG A 297 -12.57 4.36 -9.22
N ARG A 298 -12.13 4.10 -7.98
CA ARG A 298 -12.85 3.19 -7.09
C ARG A 298 -14.28 3.68 -6.83
N PRO A 299 -15.29 2.80 -6.93
CA PRO A 299 -16.65 3.15 -6.54
C PRO A 299 -16.67 3.57 -5.08
N ALA A 300 -17.17 4.77 -4.81
CA ALA A 300 -17.31 5.23 -3.43
C ALA A 300 -18.46 4.46 -2.78
N ARG A 301 -18.13 3.46 -1.95
CA ARG A 301 -19.11 2.58 -1.28
C ARG A 301 -20.08 3.32 -0.36
N LEU A 302 -19.73 4.55 0.04
CA LEU A 302 -20.52 5.43 0.90
C LEU A 302 -21.32 6.49 0.13
N LEU A 303 -21.25 6.50 -1.21
CA LEU A 303 -22.01 7.43 -2.04
C LEU A 303 -23.24 6.75 -2.65
N SER A 304 -24.41 7.04 -2.08
CA SER A 304 -25.69 7.04 -2.79
C SER A 304 -26.68 7.95 -2.04
N PRO A 305 -27.48 8.79 -2.73
CA PRO A 305 -27.94 8.66 -4.12
C PRO A 305 -27.30 9.69 -5.09
N ALA A 306 -27.84 9.78 -6.32
CA ALA A 306 -27.46 10.75 -7.36
C ALA A 306 -27.66 12.24 -6.96
N GLU A 307 -28.36 12.48 -5.85
CA GLU A 307 -28.66 13.80 -5.31
C GLU A 307 -27.93 14.00 -3.98
N LEU A 308 -27.43 15.22 -3.76
CA LEU A 308 -26.75 15.60 -2.52
C LEU A 308 -27.76 15.69 -1.37
N THR A 309 -27.34 15.31 -0.17
CA THR A 309 -28.14 15.57 1.05
C THR A 309 -28.17 17.08 1.35
N PRO A 310 -29.12 17.58 2.16
CA PRO A 310 -29.16 19.00 2.51
C PRO A 310 -27.86 19.53 3.15
N ALA A 311 -27.15 18.69 3.91
CA ALA A 311 -25.84 19.04 4.46
C ALA A 311 -24.78 19.18 3.37
N GLN A 312 -24.75 18.25 2.42
CA GLN A 312 -23.83 18.28 1.28
C GLN A 312 -24.13 19.44 0.33
N GLU A 313 -25.38 19.86 0.17
CA GLU A 313 -25.75 21.05 -0.62
C GLU A 313 -25.28 22.35 0.04
N ARG A 314 -25.45 22.47 1.36
CA ARG A 314 -24.88 23.59 2.12
C ARG A 314 -23.36 23.59 2.03
N GLY A 315 -22.73 22.43 2.17
CA GLY A 315 -21.29 22.24 1.99
C GLY A 315 -20.80 22.64 0.59
N ARG A 316 -21.53 22.27 -0.47
CA ARG A 316 -21.23 22.69 -1.84
C ARG A 316 -21.29 24.20 -2.00
N THR A 317 -22.27 24.84 -1.37
CA THR A 317 -22.42 26.30 -1.37
C THR A 317 -21.23 26.97 -0.66
N LEU A 318 -20.82 26.44 0.50
CA LEU A 318 -19.64 26.91 1.22
C LEU A 318 -18.36 26.73 0.42
N PHE A 319 -18.19 25.59 -0.26
CA PHE A 319 -17.04 25.32 -1.12
C PHE A 319 -16.93 26.30 -2.30
N ALA A 320 -18.07 26.74 -2.85
CA ALA A 320 -18.14 27.64 -4.00
C ALA A 320 -18.17 29.13 -3.64
N ARG A 321 -18.21 29.48 -2.35
CA ARG A 321 -18.47 30.86 -1.91
C ARG A 321 -17.35 31.84 -2.32
N THR A 322 -17.74 33.07 -2.61
CA THR A 322 -16.83 34.15 -3.04
C THR A 322 -16.69 35.27 -2.01
N VAL A 323 -17.50 35.25 -0.95
CA VAL A 323 -17.49 36.20 0.17
C VAL A 323 -17.50 35.43 1.48
N ASP A 324 -16.89 36.00 2.51
CA ASP A 324 -16.98 35.48 3.88
C ASP A 324 -18.32 35.85 4.53
N LYS A 325 -18.59 35.34 5.73
CA LYS A 325 -19.86 35.61 6.44
C LYS A 325 -20.17 37.07 6.71
N PHE A 326 -19.14 37.92 6.72
CA PHE A 326 -19.29 39.35 6.98
C PHE A 326 -19.45 40.13 5.66
N GLY A 327 -19.60 39.44 4.53
CA GLY A 327 -19.75 40.04 3.21
C GLY A 327 -18.43 40.52 2.61
N LYS A 328 -17.28 40.20 3.21
CA LYS A 328 -15.98 40.59 2.67
C LYS A 328 -15.59 39.65 1.52
N PRO A 329 -15.15 40.16 0.37
CA PRO A 329 -14.67 39.32 -0.72
C PRO A 329 -13.52 38.40 -0.29
N ILE A 330 -13.61 37.12 -0.65
CA ILE A 330 -12.52 36.15 -0.55
C ILE A 330 -11.67 36.29 -1.81
N SER A 331 -10.35 36.44 -1.64
CA SER A 331 -9.41 36.47 -2.76
C SER A 331 -9.53 35.21 -3.60
N GLU A 332 -9.40 35.33 -4.92
CA GLU A 332 -9.61 34.20 -5.83
C GLU A 332 -8.74 32.99 -5.50
N ALA A 333 -7.43 33.21 -5.26
CA ALA A 333 -6.48 32.17 -4.85
C ALA A 333 -6.80 31.50 -3.51
N ASN A 334 -7.71 32.07 -2.71
CA ASN A 334 -8.11 31.53 -1.40
C ASN A 334 -9.56 31.00 -1.39
N ARG A 335 -10.16 30.81 -2.57
CA ARG A 335 -11.45 30.13 -2.73
C ARG A 335 -11.19 28.65 -3.01
N CYS A 336 -11.88 27.75 -2.31
CA CYS A 336 -11.72 26.31 -2.50
C CYS A 336 -11.94 25.92 -3.98
N SER A 337 -12.97 26.47 -4.62
CA SER A 337 -13.31 26.19 -6.02
C SER A 337 -12.29 26.67 -7.06
N TYR A 338 -11.38 27.58 -6.70
CA TYR A 338 -10.33 28.05 -7.62
C TYR A 338 -9.19 27.05 -7.74
N CYS A 339 -8.67 26.57 -6.61
CA CYS A 339 -7.61 25.54 -6.60
C CYS A 339 -8.21 24.17 -6.92
N HIS A 340 -9.34 23.83 -6.30
CA HIS A 340 -10.01 22.56 -6.47
C HIS A 340 -11.18 22.63 -7.47
N GLY A 341 -10.90 23.22 -8.63
CA GLY A 341 -11.85 23.32 -9.74
C GLY A 341 -11.91 22.07 -10.61
N GLY A 342 -12.86 22.04 -11.54
CA GLY A 342 -12.94 21.03 -12.61
C GLY A 342 -13.43 19.64 -12.18
N PRO A 343 -13.47 18.68 -13.12
CA PRO A 343 -14.04 17.35 -12.91
C PRO A 343 -13.35 16.55 -11.80
N LYS A 344 -12.03 16.74 -11.62
CA LYS A 344 -11.21 16.02 -10.62
C LYS A 344 -10.96 16.79 -9.34
N GLY A 345 -11.47 18.03 -9.24
CA GLY A 345 -11.21 18.90 -8.08
C GLY A 345 -9.73 19.29 -7.96
N THR A 346 -9.06 19.52 -9.08
CA THR A 346 -7.71 20.10 -9.14
C THR A 346 -7.63 20.98 -10.38
N ASN A 347 -6.93 22.10 -10.25
CA ASN A 347 -6.59 22.99 -11.36
C ASN A 347 -5.18 22.74 -11.91
N GLN A 348 -4.47 21.70 -11.43
CA GLN A 348 -3.13 21.32 -11.88
C GLN A 348 -2.07 22.42 -11.70
N ARG A 349 -2.22 23.23 -10.64
CA ARG A 349 -1.29 24.29 -10.27
C ARG A 349 -0.83 24.13 -8.83
N SER A 350 0.33 24.70 -8.53
CA SER A 350 0.91 24.66 -7.21
C SER A 350 0.69 25.96 -6.43
N PHE A 351 0.44 25.85 -5.13
CA PHE A 351 0.17 26.99 -4.24
C PHE A 351 0.90 26.84 -2.91
N ASP A 352 1.22 27.98 -2.28
CA ASP A 352 1.56 28.02 -0.86
C ASP A 352 0.26 28.21 -0.07
N VAL A 353 -0.14 27.14 0.62
CA VAL A 353 -1.34 27.11 1.47
C VAL A 353 -1.00 27.21 2.96
N GLY A 354 0.24 27.59 3.31
CA GLY A 354 0.69 27.78 4.68
C GLY A 354 1.01 26.49 5.45
N THR A 355 1.14 25.36 4.76
CA THR A 355 1.35 24.04 5.38
C THR A 355 2.82 23.62 5.47
N ARG A 356 3.75 24.43 4.93
CA ARG A 356 5.19 24.15 4.95
C ARG A 356 5.72 23.87 6.36
N ARG A 357 6.50 22.81 6.51
CA ARG A 357 7.29 22.45 7.69
C ARG A 357 8.74 22.94 7.58
N PRO A 358 9.44 23.09 8.72
CA PRO A 358 10.88 23.40 8.71
C PRO A 358 11.74 22.34 8.01
N THR A 359 11.25 21.10 7.92
CA THR A 359 11.91 19.96 7.28
C THR A 359 11.65 19.86 5.78
N ASP A 360 10.71 20.64 5.25
CA ASP A 360 10.36 20.60 3.82
C ASP A 360 11.38 21.38 2.99
N ASN A 361 11.68 20.84 1.82
CA ASN A 361 12.56 21.49 0.85
C ASN A 361 11.87 22.68 0.16
N GLY A 362 10.53 22.67 0.07
CA GLY A 362 9.71 23.72 -0.53
C GLY A 362 8.49 24.06 0.32
N GLY A 363 7.75 25.12 -0.06
CA GLY A 363 6.49 25.49 0.58
C GLY A 363 5.31 25.63 -0.39
N VAL A 364 5.53 25.24 -1.65
CA VAL A 364 4.56 25.33 -2.72
C VAL A 364 4.29 23.92 -3.20
N PHE A 365 3.02 23.52 -3.13
CA PHE A 365 2.61 22.14 -3.40
C PHE A 365 1.59 22.11 -4.53
N ASP A 366 1.70 21.10 -5.41
CA ASP A 366 0.71 20.77 -6.41
C ASP A 366 -0.66 20.55 -5.74
N THR A 367 -1.73 21.07 -6.36
CA THR A 367 -3.07 20.89 -5.83
C THR A 367 -3.54 19.46 -6.10
N PRO A 368 -3.68 18.60 -5.08
CA PRO A 368 -4.11 17.23 -5.32
C PRO A 368 -5.57 17.19 -5.79
N GLN A 369 -5.90 16.16 -6.57
CA GLN A 369 -7.29 15.86 -6.92
C GLN A 369 -8.13 15.58 -5.67
N LEU A 370 -9.40 15.96 -5.69
CA LEU A 370 -10.35 15.66 -4.62
C LEU A 370 -11.12 14.35 -4.85
N THR A 371 -10.89 13.68 -5.98
CA THR A 371 -11.52 12.40 -6.30
C THR A 371 -11.23 11.38 -5.21
N ASN A 372 -12.28 10.87 -4.56
CA ASN A 372 -12.22 9.92 -3.46
C ASN A 372 -11.43 10.43 -2.22
N VAL A 373 -11.34 11.74 -2.01
CA VAL A 373 -10.56 12.33 -0.90
C VAL A 373 -10.95 11.77 0.47
N SER A 374 -12.20 11.36 0.69
CA SER A 374 -12.62 10.74 1.95
C SER A 374 -11.93 9.41 2.28
N LEU A 375 -11.28 8.79 1.29
CA LEU A 375 -10.56 7.53 1.44
C LEU A 375 -9.07 7.76 1.67
N THR A 376 -8.53 8.95 1.45
CA THR A 376 -7.08 9.21 1.34
C THR A 376 -6.51 9.88 2.58
N ALA A 377 -7.00 9.54 3.76
CA ALA A 377 -6.31 9.95 4.99
C ALA A 377 -4.98 9.18 5.13
N PRO A 378 -3.93 9.78 5.70
CA PRO A 378 -3.89 11.16 6.21
C PRO A 378 -3.80 12.21 5.09
N TYR A 379 -3.99 13.49 5.45
CA TYR A 379 -4.07 14.62 4.52
C TYR A 379 -2.90 15.59 4.70
N LEU A 380 -2.78 16.50 3.73
CA LEU A 380 -1.63 17.39 3.50
C LEU A 380 -0.42 16.64 2.96
N HIS A 381 0.56 17.38 2.46
CA HIS A 381 1.70 16.81 1.76
C HIS A 381 2.55 15.90 2.63
N ASP A 382 2.55 16.11 3.95
CA ASP A 382 3.33 15.38 4.96
C ASP A 382 2.46 14.42 5.81
N GLY A 383 1.18 14.24 5.47
CA GLY A 383 0.24 13.42 6.24
C GLY A 383 -0.03 13.94 7.66
N SER A 384 0.24 15.21 7.94
CA SER A 384 0.09 15.75 9.30
C SER A 384 -1.35 15.91 9.78
N ALA A 385 -2.32 16.00 8.85
CA ALA A 385 -3.74 16.07 9.19
C ALA A 385 -4.38 14.69 9.11
N ARG A 386 -4.87 14.14 10.24
CA ARG A 386 -5.45 12.80 10.30
C ARG A 386 -6.91 12.77 9.85
N THR A 387 -7.57 13.92 9.86
CA THR A 387 -8.96 14.11 9.42
C THR A 387 -9.05 15.35 8.53
N LEU A 388 -10.10 15.42 7.70
CA LEU A 388 -10.40 16.62 6.92
C LEU A 388 -10.60 17.85 7.82
N GLU A 389 -11.15 17.67 9.03
CA GLU A 389 -11.35 18.76 9.99
C GLU A 389 -10.02 19.36 10.46
N GLU A 390 -8.98 18.55 10.65
CA GLU A 390 -7.67 19.03 11.13
C GLU A 390 -6.98 19.95 10.12
N ILE A 391 -7.26 19.81 8.81
CA ILE A 391 -6.74 20.71 7.77
C ILE A 391 -7.03 22.17 8.15
N TRP A 392 -8.25 22.47 8.58
CA TRP A 392 -8.65 23.84 8.90
C TRP A 392 -8.51 24.19 10.38
N THR A 393 -8.80 23.25 11.28
CA THR A 393 -8.78 23.53 12.73
C THR A 393 -7.37 23.55 13.33
N ARG A 394 -6.39 22.91 12.69
CA ARG A 394 -5.00 22.85 13.16
C ARG A 394 -4.00 23.45 12.19
N PHE A 395 -4.22 23.26 10.89
CA PHE A 395 -3.22 23.60 9.87
C PHE A 395 -3.61 24.78 8.96
N ASN A 396 -4.65 25.56 9.33
CA ASN A 396 -5.05 26.79 8.63
C ASN A 396 -5.22 28.02 9.55
N PRO A 397 -4.27 28.33 10.47
CA PRO A 397 -4.45 29.42 11.44
C PRO A 397 -4.58 30.81 10.79
N GLU A 398 -4.05 30.98 9.58
CA GLU A 398 -4.00 32.27 8.86
C GLU A 398 -4.95 32.34 7.65
N ASP A 399 -5.89 31.39 7.50
CA ASP A 399 -6.76 31.29 6.32
C ASP A 399 -5.99 31.28 4.99
N LYS A 400 -4.87 30.55 4.90
CA LYS A 400 -4.10 30.36 3.66
C LYS A 400 -4.58 29.17 2.82
N HIS A 401 -5.26 28.21 3.44
CA HIS A 401 -5.86 27.05 2.80
C HIS A 401 -7.39 27.18 2.75
N GLY A 402 -7.86 28.25 2.12
CA GLY A 402 -9.25 28.65 2.15
C GLY A 402 -9.57 29.59 3.31
N ARG A 403 -10.48 30.54 3.08
CA ARG A 403 -11.11 31.31 4.17
C ARG A 403 -12.08 30.38 4.90
N THR A 404 -11.77 29.97 6.12
CA THR A 404 -12.60 29.03 6.92
C THR A 404 -12.77 29.45 8.37
N ASN A 405 -11.93 30.34 8.90
CA ASN A 405 -11.99 30.73 10.32
C ASN A 405 -13.24 31.55 10.70
N ASP A 406 -14.04 31.97 9.71
CA ASP A 406 -15.36 32.58 9.92
C ASP A 406 -16.50 31.55 10.04
N LEU A 407 -16.26 30.28 9.70
CA LEU A 407 -17.26 29.21 9.74
C LEU A 407 -17.55 28.75 11.17
N THR A 408 -18.79 28.36 11.44
CA THR A 408 -19.12 27.62 12.66
C THR A 408 -18.72 26.15 12.48
N LYS A 409 -18.73 25.41 13.59
CA LYS A 409 -18.50 23.95 13.55
C LYS A 409 -19.47 23.22 12.61
N ASP A 410 -20.75 23.58 12.63
CA ASP A 410 -21.77 22.92 11.81
C ASP A 410 -21.57 23.17 10.31
N GLU A 411 -21.17 24.38 9.93
CA GLU A 411 -20.85 24.69 8.54
C GLU A 411 -19.56 24.03 8.06
N LEU A 412 -18.55 23.95 8.93
CA LEU A 412 -17.33 23.19 8.62
C LEU A 412 -17.66 21.71 8.40
N ASN A 413 -18.56 21.14 9.23
CA ASN A 413 -19.06 19.79 9.03
C ASN A 413 -19.82 19.65 7.70
N ASP A 414 -20.69 20.59 7.33
CA ASP A 414 -21.38 20.59 6.04
C ASP A 414 -20.37 20.61 4.87
N LEU A 415 -19.31 21.42 4.95
CA LEU A 415 -18.22 21.44 3.96
C LEU A 415 -17.52 20.08 3.86
N ILE A 416 -17.21 19.46 4.99
CA ILE A 416 -16.59 18.12 5.03
C ILE A 416 -17.53 17.07 4.44
N GLU A 417 -18.84 17.13 4.74
CA GLU A 417 -19.83 16.23 4.14
C GLU A 417 -19.87 16.35 2.62
N TYR A 418 -19.79 17.57 2.08
CA TYR A 418 -19.68 17.76 0.64
C TYR A 418 -18.38 17.16 0.08
N LEU A 419 -17.23 17.36 0.75
CA LEU A 419 -15.95 16.79 0.29
C LEU A 419 -15.97 15.26 0.28
N ARG A 420 -16.71 14.62 1.19
CA ARG A 420 -16.90 13.16 1.17
C ARG A 420 -17.56 12.64 -0.10
N THR A 421 -18.25 13.51 -0.85
CA THR A 421 -18.89 13.19 -2.14
C THR A 421 -18.00 13.29 -3.36
N ARG A 422 -16.77 13.82 -3.21
CA ARG A 422 -15.90 14.15 -4.35
C ARG A 422 -15.19 12.95 -4.92
#